data_AF-A0A378AV66-F1
#
_entry.id   AF-A0A378AV66-F1
#
_cell.length_a   1.000
_cell.length_b   1.000
_cell.length_c   1.000
_cell.angle_alpha   90.00
_cell.angle_beta   90.00
_cell.angle_gamma   90.00
#
_symmetry.space_group_name_H-M   'P 1'
#
loop_
_entity.id
_entity.type
_entity.pdbx_description
1 polymer ?
#
loop_
_entity_poly.entity_id
_entity_poly.type
_entity_poly.pdbx_seq_one_letter_code
_entity_poly.pdbx_strand_id
1 'polypeptide(L)'
;MTWAQAAAWVWRHDGGQGQHGDGEQRIMAAASELGFDAEYEPDEQLLILFRLDEETHSFYGKDHMVGGLRFLRSELAYVAAMHPDTLDDWSETGLKALCLLAGEKL
;
A
#
# COMPACT_ATOMS: atom_id res chain seq x y z
N MET A 1 -6.55 -8.47 -13.08
CA MET A 1 -5.12 -8.89 -13.12
C MET A 1 -4.92 -9.89 -11.97
N THR A 2 -4.02 -10.88 -12.05
CA THR A 2 -3.81 -11.76 -10.88
C THR A 2 -2.98 -11.06 -9.80
N TRP A 3 -3.02 -11.54 -8.56
CA TRP A 3 -2.18 -11.01 -7.47
C TRP A 3 -0.68 -11.03 -7.81
N ALA A 4 -0.17 -12.11 -8.39
CA ALA A 4 1.23 -12.17 -8.82
C ALA A 4 1.55 -11.16 -9.94
N GLN A 5 0.62 -10.95 -10.87
CA GLN A 5 0.78 -9.96 -11.94
C GLN A 5 0.73 -8.52 -11.40
N ALA A 6 -0.14 -8.23 -10.44
CA ALA A 6 -0.27 -6.92 -9.80
C ALA A 6 1.00 -6.56 -9.04
N ALA A 7 1.51 -7.49 -8.24
CA ALA A 7 2.74 -7.29 -7.51
C ALA A 7 3.94 -7.10 -8.48
N ALA A 8 4.05 -7.93 -9.52
CA ALA A 8 5.05 -7.77 -10.59
C ALA A 8 4.94 -6.42 -11.30
N TRP A 9 3.73 -5.90 -11.50
CA TRP A 9 3.50 -4.58 -12.07
C TRP A 9 4.00 -3.49 -11.13
N VAL A 10 3.68 -3.54 -9.84
CA VAL A 10 4.11 -2.56 -8.83
C VAL A 10 5.63 -2.47 -8.78
N TRP A 11 6.32 -3.61 -8.63
CA TRP A 11 7.79 -3.62 -8.54
C TRP A 11 8.47 -3.14 -9.82
N ARG A 12 7.88 -3.39 -10.99
CA ARG A 12 8.40 -2.87 -12.27
C ARG A 12 8.31 -1.35 -12.36
N HIS A 13 7.35 -0.74 -11.67
CA HIS A 13 7.10 0.70 -11.69
C HIS A 13 7.66 1.44 -10.47
N ASP A 14 8.34 0.73 -9.55
CA ASP A 14 9.13 1.36 -8.49
C ASP A 14 10.18 2.31 -9.09
N GLY A 15 10.40 3.45 -8.43
CA GLY A 15 11.31 4.50 -8.91
C GLY A 15 10.74 5.36 -10.05
N GLY A 16 9.48 5.14 -10.44
CA GLY A 16 8.77 5.95 -11.43
C GLY A 16 8.61 7.41 -11.00
N GLN A 17 8.54 8.31 -11.98
CA GLN A 17 8.38 9.77 -11.81
C GLN A 17 6.89 10.20 -11.76
N GLY A 18 5.99 9.30 -11.33
CA GLY A 18 4.55 9.58 -11.30
C GLY A 18 4.19 10.63 -10.24
N GLN A 19 3.12 11.40 -10.47
CA GLN A 19 2.44 12.10 -9.39
C GLN A 19 1.73 11.04 -8.54
N HIS A 20 2.41 10.57 -7.51
CA HIS A 20 1.74 9.98 -6.37
C HIS A 20 1.13 11.18 -5.62
N GLY A 21 -0.12 11.09 -5.16
CA GLY A 21 -0.75 12.16 -4.39
C GLY A 21 0.10 12.59 -3.18
N ASP A 22 -0.39 13.53 -2.39
CA ASP A 22 0.22 13.75 -1.07
C ASP A 22 0.25 12.44 -0.25
N GLY A 23 1.08 12.41 0.81
CA GLY A 23 1.34 11.17 1.56
C GLY A 23 0.06 10.49 2.09
N GLU A 24 -0.96 11.28 2.42
CA GLU A 24 -2.27 10.81 2.87
C GLU A 24 -3.07 10.21 1.70
N GLN A 25 -3.27 10.93 0.60
CA GLN A 25 -4.00 10.40 -0.56
C GLN A 25 -3.36 9.12 -1.10
N ARG A 26 -2.03 9.06 -1.11
CA ARG A 26 -1.29 7.86 -1.51
C ARG A 26 -1.60 6.70 -0.57
N ILE A 27 -1.53 6.88 0.76
CA ILE A 27 -1.77 5.76 1.68
C ILE A 27 -3.22 5.29 1.63
N MET A 28 -4.18 6.20 1.52
CA MET A 28 -5.60 5.86 1.40
C MET A 28 -5.88 5.04 0.14
N ALA A 29 -5.30 5.44 -1.00
CA ALA A 29 -5.43 4.70 -2.25
C ALA A 29 -4.76 3.32 -2.17
N ALA A 30 -3.58 3.22 -1.56
CA ALA A 30 -2.87 1.95 -1.40
C ALA A 30 -3.61 0.99 -0.44
N ALA A 31 -4.17 1.51 0.65
CA ALA A 31 -4.95 0.74 1.61
C ALA A 31 -6.21 0.18 0.94
N SER A 32 -6.99 1.04 0.28
CA SER A 32 -8.22 0.65 -0.39
C SER A 32 -7.98 -0.39 -1.50
N GLU A 33 -6.88 -0.27 -2.25
CA GLU A 33 -6.51 -1.24 -3.29
C GLU A 33 -6.26 -2.65 -2.73
N LEU A 34 -5.83 -2.76 -1.48
CA LEU A 34 -5.62 -4.05 -0.78
C LEU A 34 -6.77 -4.43 0.16
N GLY A 35 -7.89 -3.69 0.09
CA GLY A 35 -9.08 -3.94 0.91
C GLY A 35 -8.94 -3.53 2.38
N PHE A 36 -7.99 -2.64 2.69
CA PHE A 36 -7.89 -2.01 4.01
C PHE A 36 -8.63 -0.66 4.02
N ASP A 37 -9.29 -0.39 5.13
CA ASP A 37 -9.65 0.96 5.54
C ASP A 37 -8.46 1.62 6.23
N ALA A 38 -8.41 2.95 6.18
CA ALA A 38 -7.33 3.74 6.74
C ALA A 38 -7.86 4.98 7.47
N GLU A 39 -7.31 5.25 8.64
CA GLU A 39 -7.56 6.47 9.42
C GLU A 39 -6.24 7.19 9.67
N TYR A 40 -6.26 8.52 9.54
CA TYR A 40 -5.10 9.37 9.77
C TYR A 40 -5.40 10.44 10.82
N GLU A 41 -4.60 10.46 11.89
CA GLU A 41 -4.66 11.46 12.94
C GLU A 41 -3.40 12.34 12.88
N PRO A 42 -3.48 13.53 12.25
CA PRO A 42 -2.31 14.36 11.98
C PRO A 42 -1.63 14.92 13.23
N ASP A 43 -2.43 15.25 14.25
CA ASP A 43 -1.91 15.79 15.52
C ASP A 43 -1.09 14.76 16.29
N GLU A 44 -1.42 13.47 16.13
CA GLU A 44 -0.74 12.34 16.77
C GLU A 44 0.34 11.70 15.88
N GLN A 45 0.44 12.12 14.61
CA GLN A 45 1.27 11.47 13.59
C GLN A 45 0.99 9.95 13.54
N LEU A 46 -0.28 9.60 13.57
CA LEU A 46 -0.77 8.24 13.67
C LEU A 46 -1.52 7.85 12.39
N LEU A 47 -1.07 6.75 11.78
CA LEU A 47 -1.80 6.06 10.73
C LEU A 47 -2.34 4.73 11.29
N ILE A 48 -3.61 4.46 11.07
CA ILE A 48 -4.27 3.21 11.45
C ILE A 48 -4.76 2.54 10.17
N LEU A 49 -4.38 1.27 9.96
CA LEU A 49 -4.86 0.42 8.88
C LEU A 49 -5.65 -0.74 9.46
N PHE A 50 -6.83 -1.04 8.94
CA PHE A 50 -7.68 -2.11 9.43
C PHE A 50 -8.55 -2.68 8.32
N ARG A 51 -9.02 -3.92 8.51
CA ARG A 51 -10.07 -4.54 7.72
C ARG A 51 -10.86 -5.51 8.59
N LEU A 52 -12.05 -5.88 8.13
CA LEU A 52 -12.89 -6.84 8.85
C LEU A 52 -12.12 -8.15 9.07
N ASP A 53 -12.23 -8.72 10.27
CA ASP A 53 -11.64 -10.01 10.66
C ASP A 53 -10.10 -10.07 10.78
N GLU A 54 -9.40 -8.93 10.76
CA GLU A 54 -7.95 -8.86 10.99
C GLU A 54 -7.53 -7.91 12.10
N GLU A 55 -6.28 -8.06 12.55
CA GLU A 55 -5.69 -7.17 13.55
C GLU A 55 -5.56 -5.74 12.99
N THR A 56 -5.83 -4.75 13.84
CA THR A 56 -5.59 -3.35 13.51
C THR A 56 -4.10 -3.05 13.57
N HIS A 57 -3.57 -2.38 12.55
CA HIS A 57 -2.18 -1.98 12.45
C HIS A 57 -2.01 -0.47 12.63
N SER A 58 -1.37 -0.07 13.73
CA SER A 58 -1.11 1.34 14.05
C SER A 58 0.37 1.69 13.86
N PHE A 59 0.63 2.78 13.15
CA PHE A 59 1.97 3.30 12.87
C PHE A 59 2.10 4.72 13.44
N TYR A 60 3.12 4.95 14.27
CA TYR A 60 3.31 6.20 15.00
C TYR A 60 4.56 6.97 14.57
N GLY A 61 4.54 8.28 14.83
CA GLY A 61 5.69 9.16 14.72
C GLY A 61 6.04 9.53 13.29
N LYS A 62 7.16 10.23 13.08
CA LYS A 62 7.51 10.87 11.80
C LYS A 62 7.48 9.98 10.54
N ASP A 63 7.62 8.66 10.70
CA ASP A 63 7.71 7.70 9.60
C ASP A 63 6.41 6.86 9.45
N HIS A 64 5.30 7.24 10.09
CA HIS A 64 4.03 6.50 10.09
C HIS A 64 3.54 6.14 8.68
N MET A 65 3.52 7.11 7.74
CA MET A 65 3.11 6.86 6.35
C MET A 65 4.04 5.88 5.62
N VAL A 66 5.35 6.00 5.85
CA VAL A 66 6.35 5.10 5.25
C VAL A 66 6.20 3.68 5.81
N GLY A 67 5.99 3.57 7.13
CA GLY A 67 5.72 2.30 7.81
C GLY A 67 4.47 1.62 7.30
N GLY A 68 3.36 2.35 7.19
CA GLY A 68 2.10 1.84 6.65
C GLY A 68 2.23 1.37 5.21
N LEU A 69 2.91 2.14 4.35
CA LEU A 69 3.13 1.74 2.96
C LEU A 69 3.99 0.47 2.86
N ARG A 70 5.02 0.32 3.70
CA ARG A 70 5.84 -0.90 3.75
C ARG A 70 5.01 -2.11 4.18
N PHE A 71 4.10 -1.93 5.14
CA PHE A 71 3.16 -2.97 5.56
C PHE A 71 2.26 -3.39 4.38
N LEU A 72 1.57 -2.45 3.73
CA LEU A 72 0.70 -2.73 2.58
C LEU A 72 1.46 -3.45 1.45
N ARG A 73 2.70 -3.04 1.17
CA ARG A 73 3.55 -3.75 0.19
C ARG A 73 3.93 -5.16 0.62
N SER A 74 4.07 -5.40 1.92
CA SER A 74 4.33 -6.73 2.46
C SER A 74 3.09 -7.62 2.34
N GLU A 75 1.90 -7.08 2.58
CA GLU A 75 0.62 -7.76 2.33
C GLU A 75 0.46 -8.14 0.86
N LEU A 76 0.72 -7.21 -0.07
CA LEU A 76 0.70 -7.51 -1.50
C LEU A 76 1.66 -8.67 -1.86
N ALA A 77 2.88 -8.63 -1.33
CA ALA A 77 3.87 -9.69 -1.55
C ALA A 77 3.43 -11.04 -0.96
N TYR A 78 2.85 -11.03 0.25
CA TYR A 78 2.35 -12.21 0.93
C TYR A 78 1.22 -12.88 0.14
N VAL A 79 0.17 -12.11 -0.21
CA VAL A 79 -0.98 -12.65 -0.95
C VAL A 79 -0.57 -13.09 -2.35
N ALA A 80 0.31 -12.34 -3.04
CA ALA A 80 0.86 -12.75 -4.33
C ALA A 80 1.67 -14.06 -4.26
N ALA A 81 2.33 -14.36 -3.15
CA ALA A 81 3.04 -15.63 -2.95
C ALA A 81 2.10 -16.79 -2.60
N MET A 82 1.07 -16.54 -1.78
CA MET A 82 0.14 -17.58 -1.32
C MET A 82 -0.96 -17.90 -2.32
N HIS A 83 -1.39 -16.90 -3.10
CA HIS A 83 -2.54 -16.95 -4.00
C HIS A 83 -2.22 -16.32 -5.39
N PRO A 84 -1.13 -16.71 -6.05
CA PRO A 84 -0.58 -16.00 -7.22
C PRO A 84 -1.53 -15.87 -8.41
N ASP A 85 -2.36 -16.88 -8.63
CA ASP A 85 -3.26 -16.98 -9.79
C ASP A 85 -4.66 -16.43 -9.50
N THR A 86 -4.95 -16.02 -8.26
CA THR A 86 -6.24 -15.43 -7.89
C THR A 86 -6.41 -14.10 -8.62
N LEU A 87 -7.57 -13.92 -9.24
CA LEU A 87 -7.93 -12.68 -9.91
C LEU A 87 -8.46 -11.67 -8.90
N ASP A 88 -8.11 -10.41 -9.14
CA ASP A 88 -8.68 -9.28 -8.42
C ASP A 88 -8.90 -8.09 -9.36
N ASP A 89 -9.69 -7.13 -8.87
CA ASP A 89 -10.06 -5.90 -9.54
C ASP A 89 -9.11 -4.77 -9.15
N TRP A 90 -8.00 -4.69 -9.89
CA TRP A 90 -6.95 -3.69 -9.66
C TRP A 90 -7.22 -2.37 -10.37
N SER A 91 -7.02 -1.26 -9.67
CA SER A 91 -7.05 0.09 -10.22
C SER A 91 -5.64 0.60 -10.53
N GLU A 92 -5.47 1.35 -11.62
CA GLU A 92 -4.17 1.95 -11.94
C GLU A 92 -3.69 2.92 -10.84
N THR A 93 -4.62 3.64 -10.22
CA THR A 93 -4.32 4.59 -9.14
C THR A 93 -3.80 3.87 -7.89
N GLY A 94 -4.45 2.80 -7.44
CA GLY A 94 -4.02 2.04 -6.28
C GLY A 94 -2.72 1.28 -6.50
N LEU A 95 -2.54 0.68 -7.68
CA LEU A 95 -1.25 0.07 -8.06
C LEU A 95 -0.12 1.10 -8.04
N LYS A 96 -0.32 2.31 -8.58
CA LYS A 96 0.67 3.40 -8.49
C LYS A 96 0.91 3.84 -7.05
N ALA A 97 -0.12 3.87 -6.22
CA ALA A 97 0.02 4.26 -4.82
C ALA A 97 0.96 3.31 -4.04
N LEU A 98 0.96 2.02 -4.43
CA LEU A 98 1.82 0.98 -3.85
C LEU A 98 3.28 1.03 -4.35
N CYS A 99 3.58 1.67 -5.48
CA CYS A 99 4.97 1.80 -5.99
C CYS A 99 5.84 2.66 -5.07
N LEU A 100 7.14 2.35 -4.97
CA LEU A 100 8.13 3.20 -4.30
C LEU A 100 8.51 4.40 -5.16
N LEU A 101 8.73 5.55 -4.53
CA LEU A 101 9.35 6.72 -5.15
C LEU A 101 10.85 6.50 -5.33
N ALA A 102 11.45 7.27 -6.24
CA ALA A 102 12.89 7.28 -6.44
C ALA A 102 13.64 7.59 -5.12
N GLY A 103 14.47 6.65 -4.66
CA GLY A 103 15.25 6.79 -3.42
C GLY A 103 14.57 6.25 -2.16
N GLU A 104 13.28 5.89 -2.21
CA GLU A 104 12.65 5.11 -1.15
C GLU A 104 13.24 3.69 -1.14
N LYS A 105 13.43 3.13 0.06
CA LYS A 105 13.90 1.76 0.26
C LYS A 105 12.89 0.99 1.09
N LEU A 106 12.76 -0.31 0.81
CA LEU A 106 12.17 -1.29 1.72
C LEU A 106 13.03 -1.39 2.99
#